data_AF-A0AAD4BD84-F1
#
_entry.id   AF-A0AAD4BD84-F1
#
_cell.length_a   1.000
_cell.length_b   1.000
_cell.length_c   1.000
_cell.angle_alpha   90.00
_cell.angle_beta   90.00
_cell.angle_gamma   90.00
#
_symmetry.space_group_name_H-M   'P 1'
#
loop_
_entity.id
_entity.type
_entity.pdbx_description
1 polymer ?
#
loop_
_entity_poly.entity_id
_entity_poly.type
_entity_poly.pdbx_seq_one_letter_code
_entity_poly.pdbx_strand_id
1 'polypeptide(L)'
;LFHQCLDIVVEPLKTAARIGRMMSDPVGNLRHCFTPLAAYIVDTPEACMLACVRGKTSPVTMASYKEFGDAFCHEQRTRATTLAQLARITCDPDDVERYFTQCECFRLSGVAEPFFRDWPLSDPANFFSPEALHHWYGEFWDHDVQWCKNALGSQELDFRYSVLQPIVGLRHFKDGITTLKQVTGRAKRDVQRYIVPVIAGAMPTGAVIAIRALMDFRYLAQAHVLTSSTRDKIKDALAKFHEHKSTITDEGLRRGAKSGAALDHWQIPKLELMQSVAPSVSQIGVPVQWSADTTEHAHVEVIKDPAASTNHHNFDSQICRYLDRIER
;
A
#
# COMPACT_ATOMS: atom_id res chain seq x y z
N LEU A 1 -6.17 -21.31 -8.43
CA LEU A 1 -6.39 -21.75 -7.03
C LEU A 1 -6.85 -20.63 -6.10
N PHE A 2 -6.04 -19.62 -5.76
CA PHE A 2 -6.44 -18.59 -4.77
C PHE A 2 -7.79 -17.92 -5.07
N HIS A 3 -8.01 -17.47 -6.32
CA HIS A 3 -9.28 -16.91 -6.78
C HIS A 3 -10.47 -17.88 -6.68
N GLN A 4 -10.26 -19.16 -6.99
CA GLN A 4 -11.28 -20.20 -6.88
C GLN A 4 -11.65 -20.47 -5.41
N CYS A 5 -10.66 -20.46 -4.51
CA CYS A 5 -10.92 -20.57 -3.08
C CYS A 5 -11.72 -19.37 -2.58
N LEU A 6 -11.34 -18.15 -2.98
CA LEU A 6 -12.10 -16.94 -2.62
C LEU A 6 -13.53 -17.01 -3.14
N ASP A 7 -13.76 -17.44 -4.39
CA ASP A 7 -15.11 -17.63 -4.93
C ASP A 7 -15.98 -18.49 -4.03
N ILE A 8 -15.47 -19.64 -3.61
CA ILE A 8 -16.20 -20.58 -2.75
C ILE A 8 -16.51 -19.93 -1.39
N VAL A 9 -15.51 -19.29 -0.78
CA VAL A 9 -15.64 -18.72 0.57
C VAL A 9 -16.60 -17.53 0.58
N VAL A 10 -16.59 -16.69 -0.46
CA VAL A 10 -17.37 -15.44 -0.50
C VAL A 10 -18.71 -15.57 -1.24
N GLU A 11 -19.07 -16.76 -1.73
CA GLU A 11 -20.32 -16.99 -2.46
C GLU A 11 -21.59 -16.49 -1.71
N PRO A 12 -21.75 -16.71 -0.39
CA PRO A 12 -22.88 -16.16 0.35
C PRO A 12 -22.92 -14.62 0.32
N LEU A 13 -21.75 -13.96 0.31
CA LEU A 13 -21.63 -12.50 0.24
C LEU A 13 -21.93 -11.99 -1.17
N LYS A 14 -21.50 -12.69 -2.22
CA LYS A 14 -21.88 -12.36 -3.60
C LYS A 14 -23.38 -12.47 -3.81
N THR A 15 -23.99 -13.52 -3.28
CA THR A 15 -25.45 -13.70 -3.33
C THR A 15 -26.16 -12.57 -2.60
N ALA A 16 -25.76 -12.24 -1.37
CA ALA A 16 -26.35 -11.12 -0.62
C ALA A 16 -26.07 -9.75 -1.27
N ALA A 17 -24.96 -9.55 -1.98
CA ALA A 17 -24.71 -8.35 -2.78
C ALA A 17 -25.65 -8.21 -3.98
N ARG A 18 -26.12 -9.33 -4.55
CA ARG A 18 -26.99 -9.35 -5.73
C ARG A 18 -28.46 -9.19 -5.40
N ILE A 19 -28.96 -9.89 -4.38
CA ILE A 19 -30.40 -9.96 -4.07
C ILE A 19 -30.76 -9.43 -2.67
N GLY A 20 -29.77 -9.05 -1.87
CA GLY A 20 -29.94 -8.68 -0.48
C GLY A 20 -30.24 -9.89 0.43
N ARG A 21 -30.04 -9.70 1.74
CA ARG A 21 -30.37 -10.69 2.78
C ARG A 21 -30.84 -9.97 4.04
N MET A 22 -31.78 -10.59 4.76
CA MET A 22 -32.16 -10.11 6.09
C MET A 22 -31.01 -10.33 7.08
N MET A 23 -30.55 -9.26 7.72
CA MET A 23 -29.52 -9.28 8.76
C MET A 23 -29.99 -8.48 9.97
N SER A 24 -29.62 -8.92 11.18
CA SER A 24 -29.93 -8.18 12.41
C SER A 24 -29.01 -6.98 12.56
N ASP A 25 -29.57 -5.81 12.87
CA ASP A 25 -28.79 -4.65 13.30
C ASP A 25 -28.34 -4.79 14.78
N PRO A 26 -27.48 -3.88 15.30
CA PRO A 26 -27.01 -3.96 16.69
C PRO A 26 -28.11 -3.89 17.77
N VAL A 27 -29.33 -3.51 17.41
CA VAL A 27 -30.49 -3.43 18.31
C VAL A 27 -31.43 -4.66 18.11
N GLY A 28 -31.07 -5.57 17.21
CA GLY A 28 -31.82 -6.80 16.94
C GLY A 28 -32.93 -6.67 15.90
N ASN A 29 -33.07 -5.51 15.22
CA ASN A 29 -34.06 -5.38 14.15
C ASN A 29 -33.56 -6.04 12.87
N LEU A 30 -34.45 -6.71 12.15
CA LEU A 30 -34.13 -7.26 10.84
C LEU A 30 -34.12 -6.14 9.78
N ARG A 31 -33.02 -6.02 9.07
CA ARG A 31 -32.81 -5.08 7.96
C ARG A 31 -32.54 -5.86 6.67
N HIS A 32 -33.13 -5.43 5.56
CA HIS A 32 -32.77 -5.96 4.24
C HIS A 32 -31.48 -5.28 3.79
N CYS A 33 -30.39 -6.04 3.80
CA CYS A 33 -29.04 -5.52 3.64
C CYS A 33 -28.32 -6.16 2.45
N PHE A 34 -27.35 -5.45 1.90
CA PHE A 34 -26.49 -5.89 0.80
C PHE A 34 -25.02 -5.93 1.26
N THR A 35 -24.22 -6.80 0.65
CA THR A 35 -22.80 -7.01 1.03
C THR A 35 -21.86 -6.76 -0.16
N PRO A 36 -21.80 -5.53 -0.70
CA PRO A 36 -20.79 -5.20 -1.72
C PRO A 36 -19.38 -5.33 -1.14
N LEU A 37 -18.40 -5.60 -1.99
CA LEU A 37 -17.00 -5.57 -1.59
C LEU A 37 -16.55 -4.11 -1.45
N ALA A 38 -16.63 -3.57 -0.23
CA ALA A 38 -16.30 -2.17 0.04
C ALA A 38 -14.79 -1.90 0.04
N ALA A 39 -14.01 -2.75 0.69
CA ALA A 39 -12.56 -2.66 0.74
C ALA A 39 -11.93 -4.04 0.95
N TYR A 40 -10.69 -4.19 0.47
CA TYR A 40 -9.83 -5.34 0.69
C TYR A 40 -8.47 -4.81 1.16
N ILE A 41 -8.17 -5.01 2.44
CA ILE A 41 -6.93 -4.54 3.07
C ILE A 41 -5.80 -5.49 2.68
N VAL A 42 -4.93 -5.04 1.78
CA VAL A 42 -3.79 -5.81 1.29
C VAL A 42 -2.58 -4.93 1.02
N ASP A 43 -1.45 -5.58 1.15
CA ASP A 43 -0.14 -5.19 0.68
C ASP A 43 -0.10 -5.18 -0.89
N THR A 44 0.86 -4.47 -1.49
CA THR A 44 0.93 -4.25 -2.94
C THR A 44 1.05 -5.55 -3.76
N PRO A 45 1.91 -6.53 -3.42
CA PRO A 45 1.98 -7.80 -4.14
C PRO A 45 0.67 -8.58 -4.08
N GLU A 46 0.00 -8.62 -2.92
CA GLU A 46 -1.31 -9.25 -2.75
C GLU A 46 -2.38 -8.53 -3.57
N ALA A 47 -2.38 -7.19 -3.57
CA ALA A 47 -3.27 -6.40 -4.42
C ALA A 47 -3.05 -6.71 -5.90
N CYS A 48 -1.80 -6.82 -6.36
CA CYS A 48 -1.48 -7.20 -7.74
C CYS A 48 -1.99 -8.60 -8.10
N MET A 49 -1.78 -9.58 -7.21
CA MET A 49 -2.30 -10.94 -7.38
C MET A 49 -3.83 -10.91 -7.52
N LEU A 50 -4.51 -10.27 -6.57
CA LEU A 50 -5.97 -10.19 -6.51
C LEU A 50 -6.56 -9.37 -7.68
N ALA A 51 -5.87 -8.34 -8.17
CA ALA A 51 -6.26 -7.56 -9.34
C ALA A 51 -6.04 -8.30 -10.67
N CYS A 52 -5.48 -9.50 -10.62
CA CYS A 52 -5.09 -10.32 -11.78
C CYS A 52 -4.04 -9.65 -12.67
N VAL A 53 -3.19 -8.78 -12.11
CA VAL A 53 -2.11 -8.11 -12.84
C VAL A 53 -0.76 -8.76 -12.53
N ARG A 54 0.17 -8.62 -13.46
CA ARG A 54 1.54 -9.09 -13.28
C ARG A 54 2.58 -8.03 -13.58
N GLY A 55 3.78 -8.40 -13.16
CA GLY A 55 4.97 -7.62 -13.38
C GLY A 55 4.86 -6.28 -12.66
N LYS A 56 5.24 -5.25 -13.39
CA LYS A 56 5.47 -3.92 -12.88
C LYS A 56 4.28 -3.02 -13.29
N THR A 57 3.10 -3.37 -12.79
CA THR A 57 1.78 -2.83 -13.18
C THR A 57 0.98 -2.44 -11.94
N SER A 58 0.18 -1.37 -12.02
CA SER A 58 -0.69 -0.97 -10.92
C SER A 58 -1.89 -1.91 -10.74
N PRO A 59 -2.27 -2.27 -9.50
CA PRO A 59 -3.49 -3.02 -9.21
C PRO A 59 -4.76 -2.16 -9.29
N VAL A 60 -4.63 -0.83 -9.20
CA VAL A 60 -5.76 0.12 -9.14
C VAL A 60 -5.93 0.94 -10.41
N THR A 61 -4.87 1.14 -11.19
CA THR A 61 -4.93 1.84 -12.49
C THR A 61 -4.36 1.00 -13.62
N MET A 62 -4.43 1.53 -14.84
CA MET A 62 -3.82 0.99 -16.04
C MET A 62 -2.32 1.33 -16.16
N ALA A 63 -1.74 2.04 -15.19
CA ALA A 63 -0.34 2.45 -15.19
C ALA A 63 0.63 1.25 -15.20
N SER A 64 1.69 1.39 -15.97
CA SER A 64 2.90 0.57 -15.94
C SER A 64 3.99 1.26 -15.12
N TYR A 65 5.04 0.53 -14.76
CA TYR A 65 6.14 1.09 -13.99
C TYR A 65 6.84 2.30 -14.60
N LYS A 66 6.79 2.45 -15.92
CA LYS A 66 7.35 3.62 -16.61
C LYS A 66 6.60 4.89 -16.23
N GLU A 67 5.32 4.74 -15.87
CA GLU A 67 4.36 5.81 -15.58
C GLU A 67 4.18 6.04 -14.08
N PHE A 68 4.82 5.25 -13.21
CA PHE A 68 4.70 5.40 -11.74
C PHE A 68 5.26 6.73 -11.20
N GLY A 69 5.94 7.51 -12.05
CA GLY A 69 6.39 8.85 -11.72
C GLY A 69 5.41 9.94 -12.16
N ASP A 70 4.29 9.63 -12.77
CA ASP A 70 3.48 10.67 -13.40
C ASP A 70 2.73 11.52 -12.37
N ALA A 71 2.52 12.79 -12.70
CA ALA A 71 1.89 13.79 -11.83
C ALA A 71 0.35 13.75 -11.87
N PHE A 72 -0.23 12.70 -12.43
CA PHE A 72 -1.67 12.55 -12.59
C PHE A 72 -2.10 11.11 -12.29
N CYS A 73 -3.37 10.95 -11.95
CA CYS A 73 -3.98 9.64 -11.80
C CYS A 73 -4.26 9.03 -13.18
N HIS A 74 -3.74 7.82 -13.41
CA HIS A 74 -4.00 7.05 -14.63
C HIS A 74 -5.43 6.50 -14.65
N GLU A 75 -5.86 6.01 -15.82
CA GLU A 75 -7.16 5.37 -15.99
C GLU A 75 -7.36 4.25 -14.96
N GLN A 76 -8.52 4.22 -14.31
CA GLN A 76 -8.84 3.21 -13.30
C GLN A 76 -8.92 1.80 -13.90
N ARG A 77 -8.39 0.83 -13.16
CA ARG A 77 -8.59 -0.58 -13.45
C ARG A 77 -9.94 -1.02 -12.93
N THR A 78 -10.92 -1.06 -13.81
CA THR A 78 -12.27 -1.53 -13.50
C THR A 78 -12.37 -3.04 -13.70
N ARG A 79 -13.37 -3.66 -13.06
CA ARG A 79 -13.75 -5.05 -13.33
C ARG A 79 -14.07 -5.23 -14.82
N ALA A 80 -14.81 -4.28 -15.40
CA ALA A 80 -15.22 -4.34 -16.80
C ALA A 80 -13.99 -4.36 -17.74
N THR A 81 -12.99 -3.52 -17.48
CA THR A 81 -11.74 -3.50 -18.25
C THR A 81 -10.99 -4.82 -18.16
N THR A 82 -10.82 -5.37 -16.95
CA THR A 82 -10.15 -6.66 -16.75
C THR A 82 -10.89 -7.81 -17.46
N LEU A 83 -12.22 -7.87 -17.34
CA LEU A 83 -13.02 -8.90 -18.01
C LEU A 83 -13.00 -8.77 -19.54
N ALA A 84 -13.02 -7.54 -20.06
CA ALA A 84 -12.90 -7.29 -21.50
C ALA A 84 -11.53 -7.72 -22.05
N GLN A 85 -10.45 -7.56 -21.27
CA GLN A 85 -9.12 -8.04 -21.64
C GLN A 85 -9.06 -9.58 -21.62
N LEU A 86 -9.62 -10.23 -20.59
CA LEU A 86 -9.70 -11.69 -20.51
C LEU A 86 -10.51 -12.28 -21.67
N ALA A 87 -11.63 -11.64 -22.06
CA ALA A 87 -12.45 -12.08 -23.19
C ALA A 87 -11.75 -12.01 -24.56
N ARG A 88 -10.63 -11.28 -24.67
CA ARG A 88 -9.80 -11.23 -25.89
C ARG A 88 -8.80 -12.39 -25.98
N ILE A 89 -8.64 -13.16 -24.91
CA ILE A 89 -7.77 -14.34 -24.87
C ILE A 89 -8.60 -15.53 -25.34
N THR A 90 -8.20 -16.14 -26.46
CA THR A 90 -9.03 -17.15 -27.14
C THR A 90 -8.51 -18.57 -27.03
N CYS A 91 -7.32 -18.76 -26.44
CA CYS A 91 -6.80 -20.10 -26.17
C CYS A 91 -7.39 -20.66 -24.88
N ASP A 92 -7.33 -21.98 -24.77
CA ASP A 92 -7.74 -22.70 -23.57
C ASP A 92 -6.87 -22.27 -22.36
N PRO A 93 -7.46 -21.87 -21.22
CA PRO A 93 -6.72 -21.63 -19.99
C PRO A 93 -5.89 -22.83 -19.49
N ASP A 94 -6.26 -24.05 -19.87
CA ASP A 94 -5.51 -25.27 -19.54
C ASP A 94 -4.25 -25.43 -20.42
N ASP A 95 -4.15 -24.74 -21.56
CA ASP A 95 -2.91 -24.54 -22.31
C ASP A 95 -2.10 -23.40 -21.65
N VAL A 96 -1.55 -23.70 -20.47
CA VAL A 96 -0.93 -22.73 -19.56
C VAL A 96 0.10 -21.85 -20.25
N GLU A 97 0.98 -22.43 -21.07
CA GLU A 97 2.05 -21.68 -21.74
C GLU A 97 1.48 -20.66 -22.74
N ARG A 98 0.55 -21.10 -23.58
CA ARG A 98 -0.09 -20.23 -24.58
C ARG A 98 -0.98 -19.18 -23.91
N TYR A 99 -1.74 -19.57 -22.90
CA TYR A 99 -2.62 -18.69 -22.15
C TYR A 99 -1.84 -17.58 -21.44
N PHE A 100 -0.75 -17.96 -20.76
CA PHE A 100 0.12 -17.02 -20.08
C PHE A 100 0.77 -16.04 -21.06
N THR A 101 1.19 -16.52 -22.24
CA THR A 101 1.75 -15.67 -23.30
C THR A 101 0.75 -14.64 -23.80
N GLN A 102 -0.53 -15.01 -24.01
CA GLN A 102 -1.55 -14.04 -24.42
C GLN A 102 -1.91 -13.04 -23.31
N CYS A 103 -1.88 -13.48 -22.04
CA CYS A 103 -2.09 -12.59 -20.88
C CYS A 103 -1.05 -11.46 -20.83
N GLU A 104 0.19 -11.70 -21.26
CA GLU A 104 1.26 -10.69 -21.24
C GLU A 104 0.93 -9.44 -22.05
N CYS A 105 0.24 -9.59 -23.18
CA CYS A 105 -0.19 -8.47 -24.01
C CYS A 105 -1.07 -7.47 -23.24
N PHE A 106 -1.76 -7.93 -22.19
CA PHE A 106 -2.63 -7.13 -21.33
C PHE A 106 -2.07 -6.91 -19.93
N ARG A 107 -0.83 -7.40 -19.65
CA ARG A 107 -0.19 -7.39 -18.32
C ARG A 107 -0.98 -8.14 -17.25
N LEU A 108 -1.74 -9.17 -17.66
CA LEU A 108 -2.52 -10.03 -16.76
C LEU A 108 -1.70 -11.20 -16.23
N SER A 109 -2.01 -11.69 -15.04
CA SER A 109 -1.24 -12.72 -14.34
C SER A 109 -1.54 -14.17 -14.74
N GLY A 110 -2.47 -14.40 -15.66
CA GLY A 110 -2.91 -15.75 -16.03
C GLY A 110 -4.12 -16.25 -15.24
N VAL A 111 -4.78 -15.41 -14.46
CA VAL A 111 -6.05 -15.75 -13.79
C VAL A 111 -7.20 -15.64 -14.78
N ALA A 112 -7.78 -16.77 -15.17
CA ALA A 112 -8.92 -16.81 -16.10
C ALA A 112 -10.24 -16.35 -15.47
N GLU A 113 -10.44 -16.67 -14.19
CA GLU A 113 -11.67 -16.35 -13.46
C GLU A 113 -11.36 -15.53 -12.21
N PRO A 114 -11.33 -14.18 -12.32
CA PRO A 114 -11.19 -13.31 -11.16
C PRO A 114 -12.35 -13.49 -10.18
N PHE A 115 -12.10 -13.41 -8.87
CA PHE A 115 -13.12 -13.73 -7.87
C PHE A 115 -14.21 -12.65 -7.80
N PHE A 116 -13.87 -11.45 -8.23
CA PHE A 116 -14.75 -10.29 -8.28
C PHE A 116 -15.59 -10.22 -9.56
N ARG A 117 -15.45 -11.17 -10.50
CA ARG A 117 -16.09 -11.13 -11.84
C ARG A 117 -17.62 -10.98 -11.77
N ASP A 118 -18.23 -11.64 -10.81
CA ASP A 118 -19.67 -11.76 -10.59
C ASP A 118 -20.12 -11.10 -9.27
N TRP A 119 -19.21 -10.46 -8.53
CA TRP A 119 -19.55 -9.69 -7.34
C TRP A 119 -20.02 -8.28 -7.76
N PRO A 120 -21.28 -7.89 -7.49
CA PRO A 120 -21.79 -6.57 -7.85
C PRO A 120 -20.98 -5.42 -7.22
N LEU A 121 -20.68 -4.39 -8.02
CA LEU A 121 -19.96 -3.17 -7.62
C LEU A 121 -18.50 -3.39 -7.14
N SER A 122 -17.91 -4.53 -7.48
CA SER A 122 -16.56 -4.91 -7.04
C SER A 122 -15.50 -4.56 -8.10
N ASP A 123 -15.14 -3.28 -8.18
CA ASP A 123 -14.05 -2.80 -9.05
C ASP A 123 -12.72 -2.74 -8.28
N PRO A 124 -11.62 -3.32 -8.81
CA PRO A 124 -10.29 -3.25 -8.20
C PRO A 124 -9.87 -1.84 -7.78
N ALA A 125 -10.08 -0.86 -8.64
CA ALA A 125 -9.78 0.55 -8.36
C ALA A 125 -10.52 1.14 -7.14
N ASN A 126 -11.66 0.54 -6.76
CA ASN A 126 -12.48 1.02 -5.65
C ASN A 126 -12.17 0.25 -4.36
N PHE A 127 -12.09 -1.09 -4.41
CA PHE A 127 -11.94 -1.89 -3.20
C PHE A 127 -10.49 -2.06 -2.74
N PHE A 128 -9.48 -1.86 -3.59
CA PHE A 128 -8.10 -1.76 -3.10
C PHE A 128 -7.86 -0.38 -2.50
N SER A 129 -8.12 -0.29 -1.20
CA SER A 129 -7.95 0.94 -0.43
C SER A 129 -6.48 1.33 -0.32
N PRO A 130 -6.14 2.64 -0.41
CA PRO A 130 -4.81 3.11 -0.08
C PRO A 130 -4.44 2.74 1.36
N GLU A 131 -3.47 1.85 1.51
CA GLU A 131 -3.04 1.35 2.81
C GLU A 131 -1.87 2.20 3.36
N ALA A 132 -2.06 2.81 4.53
CA ALA A 132 -1.11 3.77 5.09
C ALA A 132 0.22 3.13 5.54
N LEU A 133 0.16 1.92 6.07
CA LEU A 133 1.29 1.25 6.70
C LEU A 133 2.39 0.88 5.71
N HIS A 134 2.03 0.09 4.71
CA HIS A 134 2.91 -0.47 3.69
C HIS A 134 3.25 0.56 2.62
N HIS A 135 2.27 1.39 2.22
CA HIS A 135 2.52 2.39 1.19
C HIS A 135 3.26 3.60 1.77
N TRP A 136 2.77 4.25 2.82
CA TRP A 136 3.35 5.54 3.22
C TRP A 136 4.56 5.42 4.13
N TYR A 137 4.46 4.66 5.22
CA TYR A 137 5.58 4.47 6.14
C TYR A 137 6.66 3.57 5.55
N GLY A 138 6.26 2.57 4.77
CA GLY A 138 7.17 1.78 3.96
C GLY A 138 7.96 2.65 2.98
N GLU A 139 7.28 3.40 2.11
CA GLU A 139 7.94 4.27 1.12
C GLU A 139 8.87 5.30 1.78
N PHE A 140 8.43 5.94 2.86
CA PHE A 140 9.26 6.90 3.59
C PHE A 140 10.62 6.31 3.98
N TRP A 141 10.63 5.08 4.49
CA TRP A 141 11.86 4.42 4.90
C TRP A 141 12.69 3.91 3.71
N ASP A 142 12.00 3.33 2.72
CA ASP A 142 12.62 2.71 1.55
C ASP A 142 13.20 3.75 0.57
N HIS A 143 12.70 4.99 0.61
CA HIS A 143 12.99 6.02 -0.37
C HIS A 143 13.36 7.37 0.24
N ASP A 144 12.44 8.08 0.92
CA ASP A 144 12.70 9.43 1.44
C ASP A 144 13.96 9.48 2.31
N VAL A 145 14.08 8.56 3.28
CA VAL A 145 15.25 8.45 4.16
C VAL A 145 16.52 8.14 3.36
N GLN A 146 16.42 7.32 2.31
CA GLN A 146 17.57 7.01 1.45
C GLN A 146 18.01 8.22 0.63
N TRP A 147 17.09 9.03 0.11
CA TRP A 147 17.43 10.27 -0.59
C TRP A 147 18.11 11.27 0.36
N CYS A 148 17.60 11.39 1.59
CA CYS A 148 18.21 12.22 2.62
C CYS A 148 19.62 11.72 2.99
N LYS A 149 19.78 10.40 3.18
CA LYS A 149 21.08 9.77 3.44
C LYS A 149 22.07 9.99 2.29
N ASN A 150 21.62 9.92 1.05
CA ASN A 150 22.47 10.14 -0.11
C ASN A 150 22.89 11.61 -0.26
N ALA A 151 22.09 12.55 0.24
CA ALA A 151 22.41 13.97 0.22
C ALA A 151 23.35 14.39 1.36
N LEU A 152 23.06 13.97 2.60
CA LEU A 152 23.82 14.37 3.79
C LEU A 152 25.05 13.48 4.03
N GLY A 153 24.98 12.22 3.61
CA GLY A 153 25.85 11.16 4.12
C GLY A 153 25.38 10.63 5.48
N SER A 154 25.74 9.39 5.80
CA SER A 154 25.29 8.72 7.04
C SER A 154 25.71 9.48 8.30
N GLN A 155 26.95 9.99 8.34
CA GLN A 155 27.51 10.64 9.52
C GLN A 155 26.75 11.92 9.89
N GLU A 156 26.47 12.79 8.91
CA GLU A 156 25.74 14.04 9.15
C GLU A 156 24.27 13.74 9.47
N LEU A 157 23.65 12.79 8.78
CA LEU A 157 22.27 12.39 9.07
C LEU A 157 22.13 11.88 10.51
N ASP A 158 23.03 11.00 10.94
CA ASP A 158 23.02 10.44 12.30
C ASP A 158 23.33 11.48 13.36
N PHE A 159 24.31 12.35 13.11
CA PHE A 159 24.64 13.47 14.01
C PHE A 159 23.44 14.38 14.24
N ARG A 160 22.72 14.74 13.17
CA ARG A 160 21.54 15.59 13.30
C ARG A 160 20.42 14.95 14.09
N TYR A 161 20.20 13.65 13.94
CA TYR A 161 19.21 12.92 14.75
C TYR A 161 19.64 12.79 16.21
N SER A 162 20.94 12.64 16.49
CA SER A 162 21.45 12.46 17.86
C SER A 162 21.41 13.73 18.69
N VAL A 163 21.50 14.91 18.06
CA VAL A 163 21.44 16.20 18.76
C VAL A 163 20.01 16.76 18.90
N LEU A 164 18.99 16.07 18.40
CA LEU A 164 17.59 16.46 18.62
C LEU A 164 17.26 16.44 20.11
N GLN A 165 16.57 17.49 20.57
CA GLN A 165 16.10 17.54 21.94
C GLN A 165 15.22 16.31 22.26
N PRO A 166 15.52 15.56 23.34
CA PRO A 166 14.64 14.47 23.77
C PRO A 166 13.25 15.00 24.13
N ILE A 167 12.21 14.40 23.55
CA ILE A 167 10.80 14.70 23.82
C ILE A 167 10.15 13.48 24.47
N VAL A 168 9.45 13.69 25.59
CA VAL A 168 8.73 12.63 26.28
C VAL A 168 7.73 11.98 25.33
N GLY A 169 7.74 10.65 25.27
CA GLY A 169 6.84 9.86 24.42
C GLY A 169 7.32 9.65 22.99
N LEU A 170 8.45 10.24 22.58
CA LEU A 170 9.08 10.00 21.28
C LEU A 170 10.43 9.32 21.47
N ARG A 171 10.76 8.38 20.56
CA ARG A 171 12.08 7.76 20.56
C ARG A 171 13.14 8.80 20.26
N HIS A 172 14.15 8.86 21.11
CA HIS A 172 15.38 9.60 20.86
C HIS A 172 16.40 8.70 20.17
N PHE A 173 17.10 9.23 19.16
CA PHE A 173 18.03 8.50 18.30
C PHE A 173 19.48 8.91 18.59
N LYS A 174 19.94 8.64 19.82
CA LYS A 174 21.28 9.05 20.30
C LYS A 174 22.45 8.57 19.41
N ASP A 175 22.29 7.43 18.75
CA ASP A 175 23.30 6.83 17.86
C ASP A 175 22.93 7.02 16.37
N GLY A 176 21.99 7.94 16.09
CA GLY A 176 21.44 8.14 14.76
C GLY A 176 20.40 7.11 14.34
N ILE A 177 20.12 7.07 13.03
CA ILE A 177 19.09 6.22 12.42
C ILE A 177 19.66 5.21 11.42
N THR A 178 20.88 5.41 10.91
CA THR A 178 21.40 4.60 9.79
C THR A 178 21.84 3.20 10.22
N THR A 179 22.12 2.99 11.50
CA THR A 179 22.53 1.70 12.09
C THR A 179 21.35 0.83 12.53
N LEU A 180 20.12 1.36 12.47
CA LEU A 180 18.92 0.66 12.91
C LEU A 180 18.65 -0.57 12.02
N LYS A 181 18.51 -1.73 12.66
CA LYS A 181 18.10 -2.99 12.03
C LYS A 181 16.65 -3.29 12.39
N GLN A 182 15.90 -3.88 11.46
CA GLN A 182 14.48 -4.27 11.65
C GLN A 182 13.63 -3.13 12.23
N VAL A 183 13.61 -2.00 11.54
CA VAL A 183 12.97 -0.78 12.03
C VAL A 183 11.46 -0.94 12.08
N THR A 184 10.91 -0.88 13.30
CA THR A 184 9.48 -1.00 13.56
C THR A 184 8.70 0.18 13.00
N GLY A 185 7.39 0.00 12.73
CA GLY A 185 6.51 1.09 12.27
C GLY A 185 6.51 2.30 13.22
N ARG A 186 6.55 2.06 14.54
CA ARG A 186 6.70 3.13 15.54
C ARG A 186 8.01 3.91 15.36
N ALA A 187 9.13 3.22 15.18
CA ALA A 187 10.41 3.89 14.97
C ALA A 187 10.42 4.70 13.66
N LYS A 188 9.85 4.16 12.56
CA LYS A 188 9.70 4.91 11.30
C LYS A 188 8.89 6.19 11.48
N ARG A 189 7.78 6.14 12.23
CA ARG A 189 6.95 7.31 12.57
C ARG A 189 7.73 8.36 13.37
N ASP A 190 8.53 7.95 14.33
CA ASP A 190 9.33 8.87 15.13
C ASP A 190 10.42 9.56 14.29
N VAL A 191 11.07 8.84 13.37
CA VAL A 191 12.00 9.42 12.39
C VAL A 191 11.29 10.42 11.49
N GLN A 192 10.13 10.06 10.96
CA GLN A 192 9.35 10.90 10.06
C GLN A 192 9.01 12.29 10.63
N ARG A 193 8.74 12.38 11.94
CA ARG A 193 8.40 13.66 12.61
C ARG A 193 9.50 14.70 12.54
N TYR A 194 10.76 14.26 12.44
CA TYR A 194 11.92 15.14 12.48
C TYR A 194 12.63 15.28 11.14
N ILE A 195 12.22 14.55 10.10
CA ILE A 195 12.98 14.52 8.84
C ILE A 195 13.17 15.90 8.21
N VAL A 196 12.13 16.75 8.21
CA VAL A 196 12.20 18.09 7.62
C VAL A 196 13.20 19.00 8.34
N PRO A 197 13.13 19.20 9.67
CA PRO A 197 14.15 20.00 10.36
C PRO A 197 15.55 19.37 10.28
N VAL A 198 15.65 18.04 10.25
CA VAL A 198 16.95 17.35 10.07
C VAL A 198 17.60 17.71 8.74
N ILE A 199 16.85 17.74 7.64
CA ILE A 199 17.43 18.03 6.31
C ILE A 199 17.55 19.52 5.99
N ALA A 200 16.97 20.39 6.81
CA ALA A 200 16.98 21.83 6.58
C ALA A 200 18.42 22.37 6.51
N GLY A 201 18.72 23.11 5.44
CA GLY A 201 20.05 23.69 5.19
C GLY A 201 21.15 22.67 4.82
N ALA A 202 20.82 21.38 4.67
CA ALA A 202 21.77 20.32 4.34
C ALA A 202 21.47 19.57 3.05
N MET A 203 20.38 19.94 2.37
CA MET A 203 19.98 19.40 1.07
C MET A 203 19.64 20.55 0.11
N PRO A 204 19.72 20.32 -1.21
CA PRO A 204 19.19 21.24 -2.20
C PRO A 204 17.74 21.63 -1.89
N THR A 205 17.41 22.93 -2.00
CA THR A 205 16.12 23.47 -1.58
C THR A 205 14.94 22.75 -2.25
N GLY A 206 15.05 22.42 -3.53
CA GLY A 206 14.01 21.66 -4.25
C GLY A 206 13.77 20.27 -3.64
N ALA A 207 14.84 19.55 -3.28
CA ALA A 207 14.70 18.25 -2.63
C ALA A 207 14.08 18.35 -1.22
N VAL A 208 14.42 19.40 -0.45
CA VAL A 208 13.76 19.67 0.84
C VAL A 208 12.27 19.93 0.64
N ILE A 209 11.89 20.73 -0.36
CA ILE A 209 10.49 21.01 -0.69
C ILE A 209 9.76 19.72 -1.07
N ALA A 210 10.36 18.86 -1.90
CA ALA A 210 9.78 17.58 -2.29
C ALA A 210 9.52 16.65 -1.10
N ILE A 211 10.51 16.47 -0.21
CA ILE A 211 10.34 15.68 1.02
C ILE A 211 9.27 16.29 1.93
N ARG A 212 9.28 17.62 2.11
CA ARG A 212 8.26 18.31 2.90
C ARG A 212 6.87 18.09 2.35
N ALA A 213 6.71 18.18 1.03
CA ALA A 213 5.44 17.96 0.36
C ALA A 213 4.91 16.52 0.57
N LEU A 214 5.77 15.51 0.51
CA LEU A 214 5.40 14.13 0.88
C LEU A 214 5.05 14.00 2.37
N MET A 215 5.71 14.74 3.27
CA MET A 215 5.32 14.77 4.68
C MET A 215 3.92 15.36 4.86
N ASP A 216 3.66 16.52 4.25
CA ASP A 216 2.35 17.18 4.31
C ASP A 216 1.25 16.25 3.76
N PHE A 217 1.49 15.59 2.62
CA PHE A 217 0.60 14.56 2.07
C PHE A 217 0.30 13.46 3.09
N ARG A 218 1.34 12.82 3.65
CA ARG A 218 1.18 11.67 4.56
C ARG A 218 0.47 12.07 5.85
N TYR A 219 0.70 13.26 6.39
CA TYR A 219 -0.03 13.73 7.58
C TYR A 219 -1.50 14.06 7.26
N LEU A 220 -1.77 14.73 6.15
CA LEU A 220 -3.15 15.07 5.75
C LEU A 220 -3.97 13.82 5.41
N ALA A 221 -3.40 12.86 4.69
CA ALA A 221 -4.08 11.64 4.26
C ALA A 221 -4.46 10.70 5.42
N GLN A 222 -3.84 10.89 6.60
CA GLN A 222 -4.12 10.13 7.82
C GLN A 222 -5.19 10.77 8.71
N ALA A 223 -5.74 11.93 8.32
CA ALA A 223 -6.78 12.57 9.11
C ALA A 223 -8.03 11.66 9.23
N HIS A 224 -8.57 11.55 10.44
CA HIS A 224 -9.79 10.79 10.71
C HIS A 224 -11.05 11.40 10.05
N VAL A 225 -10.95 12.65 9.61
CA VAL A 225 -12.01 13.36 8.89
C VAL A 225 -11.40 14.06 7.68
N LEU A 226 -11.84 13.67 6.49
CA LEU A 226 -11.40 14.26 5.23
C LEU A 226 -12.55 15.09 4.62
N THR A 227 -12.45 16.40 4.77
CA THR A 227 -13.35 17.35 4.10
C THR A 227 -12.90 17.59 2.66
N SER A 228 -13.72 18.27 1.85
CA SER A 228 -13.27 18.74 0.53
C SER A 228 -12.00 19.59 0.61
N SER A 229 -11.91 20.51 1.58
CA SER A 229 -10.70 21.31 1.80
C SER A 229 -9.48 20.47 2.16
N THR A 230 -9.64 19.43 2.98
CA THR A 230 -8.52 18.52 3.29
C THR A 230 -8.09 17.74 2.06
N ARG A 231 -9.03 17.28 1.22
CA ARG A 231 -8.73 16.60 -0.04
C ARG A 231 -7.98 17.49 -1.03
N ASP A 232 -8.34 18.76 -1.11
CA ASP A 232 -7.63 19.72 -1.97
C ASP A 232 -6.19 19.92 -1.47
N LYS A 233 -5.98 20.06 -0.15
CA LYS A 233 -4.63 20.12 0.42
C LYS A 233 -3.80 18.85 0.17
N ILE A 234 -4.41 17.67 0.17
CA ILE A 234 -3.73 16.41 -0.19
C ILE A 234 -3.26 16.45 -1.64
N LYS A 235 -4.12 16.90 -2.57
CA LYS A 235 -3.76 17.06 -3.98
C LYS A 235 -2.66 18.10 -4.17
N ASP A 236 -2.76 19.25 -3.50
CA ASP A 236 -1.77 20.32 -3.56
C ASP A 236 -0.40 19.86 -3.04
N ALA A 237 -0.38 19.10 -1.95
CA ALA A 237 0.84 18.51 -1.42
C ALA A 237 1.49 17.56 -2.44
N LEU A 238 0.69 16.69 -3.08
CA LEU A 238 1.23 15.78 -4.10
C LEU A 238 1.71 16.54 -5.34
N ALA A 239 0.95 17.53 -5.81
CA ALA A 239 1.34 18.39 -6.94
C ALA A 239 2.67 19.12 -6.65
N LYS A 240 2.83 19.66 -5.43
CA LYS A 240 4.07 20.31 -5.00
C LYS A 240 5.26 19.35 -4.96
N PHE A 241 5.05 18.10 -4.57
CA PHE A 241 6.07 17.06 -4.71
C PHE A 241 6.45 16.87 -6.17
N HIS A 242 5.48 16.70 -7.07
CA HIS A 242 5.76 16.49 -8.51
C HIS A 242 6.47 17.67 -9.17
N GLU A 243 6.21 18.90 -8.74
CA GLU A 243 6.90 20.11 -9.21
C GLU A 243 8.39 20.12 -8.85
N HIS A 244 8.76 19.58 -7.68
CA HIS A 244 10.13 19.71 -7.15
C HIS A 244 10.95 18.42 -7.17
N LYS A 245 10.32 17.27 -7.41
CA LYS A 245 10.98 15.97 -7.27
C LYS A 245 12.14 15.77 -8.25
N SER A 246 12.16 16.44 -9.40
CA SER A 246 13.28 16.31 -10.36
C SER A 246 14.61 16.68 -9.71
N THR A 247 14.64 17.61 -8.75
CA THR A 247 15.84 17.91 -7.98
C THR A 247 16.44 16.66 -7.31
N ILE A 248 15.63 15.69 -6.90
CA ILE A 248 16.14 14.43 -6.30
C ILE A 248 16.89 13.58 -7.33
N THR A 249 16.42 13.54 -8.58
CA THR A 249 17.06 12.79 -9.66
C THR A 249 18.25 13.54 -10.26
N ASP A 250 18.11 14.86 -10.46
CA ASP A 250 19.12 15.73 -11.06
C ASP A 250 20.38 15.79 -10.18
N GLU A 251 20.20 15.75 -8.86
CA GLU A 251 21.29 15.72 -7.86
C GLU A 251 21.80 14.29 -7.58
N GLY A 252 21.29 13.28 -8.30
CA GLY A 252 21.71 11.88 -8.15
C GLY A 252 21.43 11.28 -6.76
N LEU A 253 20.44 11.83 -6.03
CA LEU A 253 20.06 11.38 -4.69
C LEU A 253 19.21 10.10 -4.74
N ARG A 254 18.49 9.88 -5.84
CA ARG A 254 17.83 8.61 -6.11
C ARG A 254 18.85 7.60 -6.64
N ARG A 255 19.12 6.55 -5.87
CA ARG A 255 20.12 5.52 -6.24
C ARG A 255 19.54 4.10 -6.19
N GLY A 256 20.04 3.24 -7.07
CA GLY A 256 19.68 1.82 -7.09
C GLY A 256 20.25 1.08 -5.87
N ALA A 257 19.42 0.35 -5.13
CA ALA A 257 19.83 -0.33 -3.90
C ALA A 257 20.98 -1.34 -4.09
N LYS A 258 21.06 -1.99 -5.26
CA LYS A 258 22.13 -2.94 -5.61
C LYS A 258 23.32 -2.30 -6.32
N SER A 259 23.05 -1.39 -7.26
CA SER A 259 24.09 -0.81 -8.11
C SER A 259 24.77 0.41 -7.49
N GLY A 260 24.12 1.10 -6.55
CA GLY A 260 24.55 2.40 -6.04
C GLY A 260 24.51 3.53 -7.08
N ALA A 261 24.19 3.22 -8.33
CA ALA A 261 24.14 4.16 -9.44
C ALA A 261 22.93 5.10 -9.28
N ALA A 262 23.12 6.36 -9.69
CA ALA A 262 22.03 7.32 -9.80
C ALA A 262 20.98 6.79 -10.80
N LEU A 263 19.70 7.00 -10.47
CA LEU A 263 18.56 6.63 -11.30
C LEU A 263 17.85 7.91 -11.75
N ASP A 264 17.57 8.00 -13.04
CA ASP A 264 16.81 9.07 -13.69
C ASP A 264 15.30 8.80 -13.75
N HIS A 265 14.87 7.62 -13.29
CA HIS A 265 13.48 7.17 -13.33
C HIS A 265 12.91 6.95 -11.93
N TRP A 266 11.60 7.17 -11.77
CA TRP A 266 10.90 6.88 -10.52
C TRP A 266 10.60 5.39 -10.41
N GLN A 267 9.68 4.83 -11.19
CA GLN A 267 9.33 3.40 -11.10
C GLN A 267 9.03 2.95 -9.65
N ILE A 268 8.45 3.82 -8.82
CA ILE A 268 8.07 3.54 -7.44
C ILE A 268 6.56 3.31 -7.41
N PRO A 269 6.08 2.06 -7.25
CA PRO A 269 4.64 1.77 -7.28
C PRO A 269 3.85 2.62 -6.27
N LYS A 270 4.41 2.82 -5.08
CA LYS A 270 3.77 3.54 -3.97
C LYS A 270 3.48 5.02 -4.31
N LEU A 271 4.31 5.66 -5.15
CA LEU A 271 4.05 7.03 -5.64
C LEU A 271 2.85 7.10 -6.58
N GLU A 272 2.67 6.08 -7.42
CA GLU A 272 1.50 6.00 -8.30
C GLU A 272 0.22 5.84 -7.47
N LEU A 273 0.25 4.97 -6.46
CA LEU A 273 -0.89 4.73 -5.56
C LEU A 273 -1.29 5.98 -4.78
N MET A 274 -0.36 6.92 -4.50
CA MET A 274 -0.69 8.19 -3.85
C MET A 274 -1.69 9.04 -4.63
N GLN A 275 -1.69 8.94 -5.96
CA GLN A 275 -2.66 9.65 -6.84
C GLN A 275 -4.10 9.19 -6.59
N SER A 276 -4.29 7.96 -6.10
CA SER A 276 -5.61 7.37 -5.81
C SER A 276 -6.16 7.75 -4.43
N VAL A 277 -5.38 8.42 -3.57
CA VAL A 277 -5.83 8.76 -2.21
C VAL A 277 -7.01 9.73 -2.22
N ALA A 278 -6.86 10.93 -2.80
CA ALA A 278 -7.94 11.92 -2.77
C ALA A 278 -9.23 11.45 -3.50
N PRO A 279 -9.15 10.78 -4.67
CA PRO A 279 -10.32 10.21 -5.35
C PRO A 279 -11.03 9.11 -4.56
N SER A 280 -10.29 8.23 -3.88
CA SER A 280 -10.87 7.09 -3.14
C SER A 280 -11.72 7.52 -1.93
N VAL A 281 -11.46 8.70 -1.35
CA VAL A 281 -12.18 9.17 -0.14
C VAL A 281 -13.70 9.17 -0.32
N SER A 282 -14.20 9.56 -1.49
CA SER A 282 -15.65 9.56 -1.76
C SER A 282 -16.25 8.17 -1.95
N GLN A 283 -15.43 7.16 -2.21
CA GLN A 283 -15.86 5.79 -2.49
C GLN A 283 -15.80 4.92 -1.23
N ILE A 284 -14.71 5.01 -0.46
CA ILE A 284 -14.42 4.12 0.66
C ILE A 284 -14.20 4.84 1.99
N GLY A 285 -14.32 6.17 2.03
CA GLY A 285 -14.07 6.96 3.23
C GLY A 285 -12.57 7.19 3.51
N VAL A 286 -12.22 7.41 4.77
CA VAL A 286 -10.85 7.81 5.13
C VAL A 286 -9.88 6.62 5.05
N PRO A 287 -8.67 6.77 4.46
CA PRO A 287 -7.73 5.65 4.30
C PRO A 287 -7.34 4.96 5.61
N VAL A 288 -7.24 5.71 6.71
CA VAL A 288 -6.84 5.18 8.03
C VAL A 288 -7.79 4.12 8.59
N GLN A 289 -9.06 4.12 8.15
CA GLN A 289 -10.03 3.07 8.49
C GLN A 289 -9.62 1.69 7.96
N TRP A 290 -8.86 1.67 6.86
CA TRP A 290 -8.45 0.47 6.14
C TRP A 290 -6.97 0.15 6.38
N SER A 291 -6.39 0.64 7.47
CA SER A 291 -5.00 0.35 7.85
C SER A 291 -4.83 -1.14 8.15
N ALA A 292 -3.71 -1.69 7.71
CA ALA A 292 -3.29 -3.05 8.05
C ALA A 292 -2.77 -3.16 9.50
N ASP A 293 -2.63 -2.06 10.25
CA ASP A 293 -2.13 -2.06 11.64
C ASP A 293 -2.90 -3.07 12.51
N THR A 294 -4.24 -3.09 12.44
CA THR A 294 -5.06 -4.02 13.24
C THR A 294 -4.80 -5.47 12.86
N THR A 295 -4.72 -5.77 11.56
CA THR A 295 -4.44 -7.13 11.07
C THR A 295 -3.01 -7.56 11.38
N GLU A 296 -2.03 -6.66 11.33
CA GLU A 296 -0.65 -6.95 11.73
C GLU A 296 -0.53 -7.22 13.23
N HIS A 297 -1.22 -6.44 14.06
CA HIS A 297 -1.29 -6.68 15.50
C HIS A 297 -1.93 -8.04 15.80
N ALA A 298 -3.06 -8.36 15.16
CA ALA A 298 -3.68 -9.68 15.29
C ALA A 298 -2.74 -10.79 14.81
N HIS A 299 -2.01 -10.59 13.70
CA HIS A 299 -1.06 -11.57 13.19
C HIS A 299 0.09 -11.87 14.17
N VAL A 300 0.52 -10.88 14.97
CA VAL A 300 1.47 -11.13 16.07
C VAL A 300 0.87 -12.10 17.07
N GLU A 301 -0.32 -11.79 17.57
CA GLU A 301 -1.00 -12.56 18.62
C GLU A 301 -1.43 -13.96 18.16
N VAL A 302 -1.97 -14.08 16.93
CA VAL A 302 -2.59 -15.32 16.46
C VAL A 302 -1.66 -16.22 15.65
N ILE A 303 -0.54 -15.68 15.12
CA ILE A 303 0.44 -16.46 14.34
C ILE A 303 1.82 -16.41 14.97
N LYS A 304 2.42 -15.23 15.17
CA LYS A 304 3.85 -15.15 15.54
C LYS A 304 4.14 -15.65 16.95
N ASP A 305 3.35 -15.23 17.94
CA ASP A 305 3.52 -15.66 19.33
C ASP A 305 3.25 -17.16 19.51
N PRO A 306 2.18 -17.74 18.91
CA PRO A 306 2.00 -19.18 18.85
C PRO A 306 3.15 -19.89 18.14
N ALA A 307 3.59 -19.39 16.98
CA ALA A 307 4.67 -19.98 16.20
C ALA A 307 5.99 -20.04 16.98
N ALA A 308 6.33 -18.99 17.72
CA ALA A 308 7.51 -18.93 18.57
C ALA A 308 7.50 -19.96 19.71
N SER A 309 6.31 -20.45 20.07
CA SER A 309 6.10 -21.49 21.07
C SER A 309 6.07 -22.91 20.46
N THR A 310 6.22 -23.03 19.14
CA THR A 310 6.26 -24.34 18.43
C THR A 310 7.69 -24.86 18.31
N ASN A 311 7.83 -26.12 17.88
CA ASN A 311 9.13 -26.68 17.51
C ASN A 311 9.61 -26.27 16.09
N HIS A 312 8.91 -25.31 15.45
CA HIS A 312 9.15 -24.83 14.08
C HIS A 312 9.06 -25.89 12.96
N HIS A 313 8.46 -27.05 13.22
CA HIS A 313 8.26 -28.11 12.22
C HIS A 313 6.77 -28.39 12.00
N ASN A 314 6.24 -28.17 10.79
CA ASN A 314 4.78 -28.21 10.53
C ASN A 314 4.00 -27.30 11.50
N PHE A 315 4.47 -26.05 11.64
CA PHE A 315 3.97 -25.13 12.66
C PHE A 315 2.50 -24.75 12.46
N ASP A 316 1.95 -24.76 11.24
CA ASP A 316 0.53 -24.40 10.99
C ASP A 316 -0.44 -25.22 11.85
N SER A 317 -0.28 -26.54 11.90
CA SER A 317 -1.12 -27.41 12.74
C SER A 317 -0.91 -27.17 14.24
N GLN A 318 0.28 -26.74 14.64
CA GLN A 318 0.58 -26.43 16.03
C GLN A 318 -0.01 -25.08 16.45
N ILE A 319 0.01 -24.09 15.57
CA ILE A 319 -0.64 -22.79 15.76
C ILE A 319 -2.15 -22.99 15.90
N CYS A 320 -2.80 -23.74 15.00
CA CYS A 320 -4.23 -24.03 15.12
C CYS A 320 -4.57 -24.70 16.46
N ARG A 321 -3.77 -25.67 16.92
CA ARG A 321 -3.95 -26.33 18.23
C ARG A 321 -3.70 -25.39 19.41
N TYR A 322 -2.76 -24.45 19.28
CA TYR A 322 -2.50 -23.45 20.30
C TYR A 322 -3.71 -22.52 20.46
N LEU A 323 -4.28 -22.04 19.35
CA LEU A 323 -5.48 -21.19 19.36
C LEU A 323 -6.70 -21.91 19.96
N ASP A 324 -6.98 -23.16 19.55
CA ASP A 324 -8.09 -23.97 20.11
C ASP A 324 -7.95 -24.20 21.63
N ARG A 325 -6.73 -24.15 22.19
CA ARG A 325 -6.51 -24.27 23.63
C ARG A 325 -6.73 -22.97 24.40
N ILE A 326 -6.59 -21.82 23.75
CA ILE A 326 -6.75 -20.50 24.39
C ILE A 326 -8.21 -20.02 24.30
N GLU A 327 -8.95 -20.42 23.27
CA GLU A 327 -10.37 -20.09 23.12
C GLU A 327 -11.30 -20.88 24.07
N ARG A 328 -10.80 -21.92 24.74
CA ARG A 328 -11.53 -22.74 25.72
C ARG A 328 -11.23 -22.30 27.15
#